data_AF-A0A9P3C2V9-F1
#
_entry.id   AF-A0A9P3C2V9-F1
#
_cell.length_a   1.000
_cell.length_b   1.000
_cell.length_c   1.000
_cell.angle_alpha   90.00
_cell.angle_beta   90.00
_cell.angle_gamma   90.00
#
_symmetry.space_group_name_H-M   'P 1'
#
loop_
_entity.id
_entity.type
_entity.pdbx_description
1 polymer ?
#
loop_
_entity_poly.entity_id
_entity_poly.type
_entity_poly.pdbx_seq_one_letter_code
_entity_poly.pdbx_strand_id
1 'polypeptide(L)'
;MKFLAIASLLASASATIVYPYTSASCGGDYVGKITSCGCTNMSRNYKIKGVKLDFQKATASFYEGRDCKGVRISKASDQSCVKLPVDWESFGSVSIHGGTC
;
A
#
# COMPACT_ATOMS: atom_id res chain seq x y z
N MET A 1 -37.28 20.64 -13.29
CA MET A 1 -36.21 19.82 -13.90
C MET A 1 -35.50 19.08 -12.77
N LYS A 2 -35.51 17.74 -12.80
CA LYS A 2 -35.03 16.89 -11.70
C LYS A 2 -33.49 16.86 -11.72
N PHE A 3 -32.89 17.25 -10.60
CA PHE A 3 -31.46 17.09 -10.33
C PHE A 3 -31.11 15.59 -10.32
N LEU A 4 -30.36 15.13 -11.32
CA LEU A 4 -29.64 13.87 -11.27
C LEU A 4 -28.23 14.16 -10.75
N ALA A 5 -28.13 14.50 -9.46
CA ALA A 5 -26.88 14.31 -8.75
C ALA A 5 -26.76 12.80 -8.51
N ILE A 6 -26.19 12.09 -9.47
CA ILE A 6 -25.70 10.73 -9.25
C ILE A 6 -24.53 10.92 -8.29
N ALA A 7 -24.84 10.93 -7.00
CA ALA A 7 -23.90 10.54 -5.98
C ALA A 7 -23.53 9.09 -6.32
N SER A 8 -22.52 8.92 -7.17
CA SER A 8 -21.64 7.78 -7.09
C SER A 8 -20.97 7.92 -5.73
N LEU A 9 -21.73 7.58 -4.68
CA LEU A 9 -21.24 7.22 -3.39
C LEU A 9 -20.22 6.15 -3.75
N LEU A 10 -18.95 6.55 -3.78
CA LEU A 10 -17.83 5.65 -3.92
C LEU A 10 -18.08 4.62 -2.85
N ALA A 11 -18.64 3.47 -3.24
CA ALA A 11 -18.56 2.29 -2.43
C ALA A 11 -17.06 2.17 -2.27
N SER A 12 -16.56 2.59 -1.11
CA SER A 12 -15.22 2.30 -0.66
C SER A 12 -15.23 0.79 -0.51
N ALA A 13 -15.18 0.09 -1.65
CA ALA A 13 -14.70 -1.25 -1.76
C ALA A 13 -13.47 -1.26 -0.89
N SER A 14 -13.57 -2.01 0.20
CA SER A 14 -12.63 -1.91 1.28
C SER A 14 -11.33 -2.54 0.77
N ALA A 15 -10.53 -1.71 0.11
CA ALA A 15 -9.27 -2.09 -0.47
C ALA A 15 -8.31 -2.43 0.65
N THR A 16 -7.36 -3.31 0.36
CA THR A 16 -6.30 -3.69 1.30
C THR A 16 -5.63 -2.44 1.86
N ILE A 17 -5.47 -2.39 3.18
CA ILE A 17 -4.91 -1.24 3.87
C ILE A 17 -3.43 -1.52 4.13
N VAL A 18 -2.60 -0.58 3.70
CA VAL A 18 -1.14 -0.65 3.84
C VAL A 18 -0.70 0.39 4.84
N TYR A 19 0.10 -0.04 5.83
CA TYR A 19 0.63 0.79 6.90
C TYR A 19 2.17 0.78 6.81
N PRO A 20 2.79 1.83 6.26
CA PRO A 20 4.24 1.93 6.16
C PRO A 20 4.86 2.38 7.48
N TYR A 21 6.03 1.80 7.80
CA TYR A 21 6.83 2.10 8.99
C TYR A 21 8.28 2.40 8.60
N THR A 22 8.91 3.32 9.33
CA THR A 22 10.35 3.62 9.17
C THR A 22 11.25 2.55 9.79
N SER A 23 10.69 1.69 10.64
CA SER A 23 11.38 0.54 11.26
C SER A 23 11.04 -0.78 10.56
N ALA A 24 12.05 -1.63 10.37
CA ALA A 24 11.91 -2.98 9.81
C ALA A 24 11.14 -3.95 10.71
N SER A 25 10.94 -3.63 12.00
CA SER A 25 10.14 -4.42 12.93
C SER A 25 8.66 -4.01 12.96
N CYS A 26 8.27 -2.95 12.24
CA CYS A 26 6.94 -2.33 12.33
C CYS A 26 6.54 -1.88 13.75
N GLY A 27 7.50 -1.70 14.66
CA GLY A 27 7.29 -1.13 16.01
C GLY A 27 7.75 0.31 16.18
N GLY A 28 8.25 0.95 15.11
CA GLY A 28 8.74 2.34 15.12
C GLY A 28 7.72 3.33 14.55
N ASP A 29 8.20 4.48 14.07
CA ASP A 29 7.33 5.54 13.58
C ASP A 29 6.48 5.10 12.39
N TYR A 30 5.18 5.33 12.54
CA TYR A 30 4.14 5.06 11.57
C TYR A 30 3.96 6.28 10.65
N VAL A 31 4.01 6.07 9.34
CA VAL A 31 4.03 7.17 8.36
C VAL A 31 2.63 7.54 7.84
N GLY A 32 1.62 6.71 8.09
CA GLY A 32 0.25 6.90 7.61
C GLY A 32 -0.33 5.63 7.00
N LYS A 33 -1.54 5.71 6.42
CA LYS A 33 -2.19 4.57 5.75
C LYS A 33 -2.36 4.85 4.27
N ILE A 34 -2.24 3.81 3.47
CA ILE A 34 -2.50 3.82 2.03
C ILE A 34 -3.64 2.84 1.77
N THR A 35 -4.73 3.36 1.21
CA THR A 35 -5.94 2.60 0.86
C THR A 35 -6.33 2.80 -0.61
N SER A 36 -5.66 3.69 -1.32
CA SER A 36 -5.93 4.01 -2.71
C SER A 36 -5.46 2.89 -3.62
N CYS A 37 -6.34 2.43 -4.50
CA CYS A 37 -5.95 1.53 -5.57
C CYS A 37 -5.09 2.23 -6.62
N GLY A 38 -4.29 1.43 -7.33
CA GLY A 38 -3.22 1.93 -8.18
C GLY A 38 -1.95 2.22 -7.40
N CYS A 39 -1.03 2.96 -8.03
CA CYS A 39 0.31 3.18 -7.52
C CYS A 39 0.39 4.38 -6.56
N THR A 40 1.06 4.20 -5.42
CA THR A 40 1.35 5.24 -4.43
C THR A 40 2.83 5.19 -4.03
N ASN A 41 3.51 6.34 -4.09
CA ASN A 41 4.89 6.47 -3.61
C ASN A 41 4.94 6.51 -2.08
N MET A 42 5.80 5.67 -1.50
CA MET A 42 5.99 5.61 -0.04
C MET A 42 7.28 6.33 0.41
N SER A 43 8.30 6.32 -0.44
CA SER A 43 9.67 6.75 -0.12
C SER A 43 9.99 8.23 -0.41
N ARG A 44 8.98 9.09 -0.61
CA ARG A 44 9.23 10.48 -1.04
C ARG A 44 9.91 11.32 0.05
N ASN A 45 9.50 11.12 1.31
CA ASN A 45 10.02 11.85 2.47
C ASN A 45 10.54 10.93 3.59
N TYR A 46 10.25 9.63 3.54
CA TYR A 46 10.55 8.68 4.61
C TYR A 46 11.23 7.42 4.05
N LYS A 47 12.22 6.89 4.76
CA LYS A 47 12.82 5.58 4.44
C LYS A 47 11.96 4.48 5.07
N ILE A 48 11.03 3.92 4.29
CA ILE A 48 10.13 2.86 4.76
C ILE A 48 10.86 1.53 4.78
N LYS A 49 10.93 0.90 5.94
CA LYS A 49 11.67 -0.37 6.13
C LYS A 49 10.78 -1.55 6.52
N GLY A 50 9.56 -1.26 6.96
CA GLY A 50 8.58 -2.28 7.33
C GLY A 50 7.19 -1.87 6.85
N VAL A 51 6.36 -2.86 6.56
CA VAL A 51 4.97 -2.62 6.16
C VAL A 51 4.05 -3.60 6.87
N LYS A 52 3.06 -3.10 7.61
CA LYS A 52 1.91 -3.92 8.02
C LYS A 52 0.85 -3.86 6.92
N LEU A 53 0.17 -4.96 6.68
CA LEU A 53 -0.88 -5.07 5.68
C LEU A 53 -2.10 -5.73 6.31
N ASP A 54 -3.24 -5.05 6.23
CA ASP A 54 -4.55 -5.61 6.56
C ASP A 54 -5.25 -5.93 5.22
N PHE A 55 -5.21 -7.20 4.83
CA PHE A 55 -5.75 -7.69 3.58
C PHE A 55 -7.26 -7.76 3.66
N GLN A 56 -7.90 -7.27 2.60
CA GLN A 56 -9.34 -7.40 2.47
C GLN A 56 -9.68 -8.19 1.22
N LYS A 57 -9.45 -7.58 0.05
CA LYS A 57 -9.73 -8.21 -1.25
C LYS A 57 -8.75 -7.85 -2.36
N ALA A 58 -7.85 -6.88 -2.13
CA ALA A 58 -6.90 -6.40 -3.14
C ALA A 58 -5.47 -6.85 -2.82
N THR A 59 -4.72 -7.25 -3.84
CA THR A 59 -3.30 -7.56 -3.67
C THR A 59 -2.51 -6.26 -3.51
N ALA A 60 -1.57 -6.22 -2.57
CA ALA A 60 -0.58 -5.15 -2.51
C ALA A 60 0.74 -5.64 -3.10
N SER A 61 1.23 -4.96 -4.13
CA SER A 61 2.56 -5.16 -4.69
C SER A 61 3.48 -4.03 -4.25
N PHE A 62 4.54 -4.39 -3.54
CA PHE A 62 5.56 -3.47 -3.05
C PHE A 62 6.75 -3.49 -3.99
N TYR A 63 7.20 -2.31 -4.41
CA TYR A 63 8.30 -2.12 -5.35
C TYR A 63 9.49 -1.49 -4.62
N GLU A 64 10.70 -1.87 -5.04
CA GLU A 64 11.93 -1.24 -4.58
C GLU A 64 11.99 0.23 -5.03
N GLY A 65 11.60 0.47 -6.28
CA GLY A 65 11.58 1.79 -6.90
C GLY A 65 10.32 2.60 -6.63
N ARG A 66 10.39 3.88 -7.01
CA ARG A 66 9.23 4.78 -7.06
C ARG A 66 8.38 4.50 -8.30
N ASP A 67 7.17 5.04 -8.28
CA ASP A 67 6.20 4.98 -9.38
C ASP A 67 5.90 3.55 -9.86
N CYS A 68 5.96 2.59 -8.92
CA CYS A 68 5.73 1.17 -9.14
C CYS A 68 6.61 0.57 -10.24
N LYS A 69 7.89 0.97 -10.24
CA LYS A 69 8.93 0.47 -11.15
C LYS A 69 9.92 -0.42 -10.42
N GLY A 70 10.53 -1.34 -11.18
CA GLY A 70 11.59 -2.23 -10.70
C GLY A 70 11.09 -3.54 -10.09
N VAL A 71 11.96 -4.19 -9.33
CA VAL A 71 11.66 -5.47 -8.66
C VAL A 71 10.54 -5.27 -7.65
N ARG A 72 9.66 -6.27 -7.54
CA ARG A 72 8.51 -6.23 -6.64
C ARG A 72 8.29 -7.53 -5.89
N ILE A 73 7.69 -7.42 -4.72
CA ILE A 73 7.06 -8.52 -3.99
C ILE A 73 5.56 -8.25 -3.87
N SER A 74 4.74 -9.29 -3.83
CA SER A 74 3.28 -9.13 -3.71
C SER A 74 2.74 -9.92 -2.53
N LYS A 75 1.71 -9.35 -1.89
CA LYS A 75 1.03 -9.93 -0.73
C LYS A 75 -0.47 -9.85 -0.93
N ALA A 76 -1.15 -10.97 -0.69
CA ALA A 76 -2.60 -11.13 -0.83
C ALA A 76 -3.20 -11.79 0.43
N SER A 77 -2.63 -11.49 1.58
CA SER A 77 -3.06 -11.96 2.91
C SER A 77 -2.49 -11.02 3.97
N ASP A 78 -3.09 -10.99 5.17
CA ASP A 78 -2.63 -10.14 6.28
C ASP A 78 -1.15 -10.34 6.57
N GLN A 79 -0.43 -9.26 6.83
CA GLN A 79 0.98 -9.28 7.22
C GLN A 79 1.16 -8.40 8.45
N SER A 80 1.62 -9.01 9.55
CA SER A 80 1.96 -8.27 10.77
C SER A 80 3.16 -7.35 10.56
N CYS A 81 4.15 -7.78 9.77
CA CYS A 81 5.22 -6.93 9.26
C CYS A 81 5.94 -7.60 8.08
N VAL A 82 5.82 -7.00 6.89
CA VAL A 82 6.62 -7.35 5.72
C VAL A 82 7.99 -6.67 5.87
N LYS A 83 9.02 -7.50 5.97
CA LYS A 83 10.41 -7.06 5.96
C LYS A 83 10.87 -6.78 4.53
N LEU A 84 11.86 -5.90 4.39
CA LEU A 84 12.53 -5.67 3.13
C LEU A 84 13.13 -6.98 2.60
N PRO A 85 13.00 -7.26 1.30
CA PRO A 85 13.84 -8.23 0.61
C PRO A 85 15.33 -7.92 0.82
N VAL A 86 16.17 -8.94 0.63
CA VAL A 86 17.62 -8.78 0.66
C VAL A 86 18.04 -7.73 -0.37
N ASP A 87 19.01 -6.90 -0.01
CA ASP A 87 19.57 -5.79 -0.80
C ASP A 87 18.65 -4.57 -1.04
N TRP A 88 17.42 -4.57 -0.51
CA TRP A 88 16.57 -3.38 -0.58
C TRP A 88 16.89 -2.41 0.55
N GLU A 89 17.11 -1.13 0.23
CA GLU A 89 17.30 -0.09 1.26
C GLU A 89 15.98 0.35 1.89
N SER A 90 14.91 0.41 1.09
CA SER A 90 13.57 0.82 1.51
C SER A 90 12.50 0.36 0.54
N PHE A 91 11.23 0.39 0.96
CA PHE A 91 10.11 0.24 0.06
C PHE A 91 9.84 1.56 -0.68
N GLY A 92 10.03 1.55 -2.00
CA GLY A 92 9.90 2.73 -2.85
C GLY A 92 8.46 3.17 -3.04
N SER A 93 7.60 2.24 -3.45
CA SER A 93 6.18 2.46 -3.76
C SER A 93 5.35 1.20 -3.59
N VAL A 94 4.03 1.35 -3.51
CA VAL A 94 3.06 0.25 -3.43
C VAL A 94 1.98 0.42 -4.49
N SER A 95 1.60 -0.67 -5.14
CA SER A 95 0.40 -0.74 -5.95
C SER A 95 -0.63 -1.63 -5.27
N ILE A 96 -1.82 -1.10 -4.98
CA ILE A 96 -2.96 -1.90 -4.51
C ILE A 96 -3.83 -2.19 -5.75
N HIS A 97 -4.01 -3.46 -6.08
CA HIS A 97 -4.66 -3.89 -7.33
C HIS A 97 -5.30 -5.28 -7.23
N GLY A 98 -6.15 -5.59 -8.20
CA GLY A 98 -6.92 -6.83 -8.22
C GLY A 98 -8.02 -6.86 -7.15
N GLY A 99 -8.99 -7.76 -7.32
CA GLY A 99 -10.17 -7.84 -6.45
C GLY A 99 -11.02 -6.57 -6.48
N THR A 100 -11.61 -6.20 -5.34
CA THR A 100 -12.42 -4.98 -5.24
C THR A 100 -11.54 -3.79 -4.83
N CYS A 101 -11.37 -2.94 -5.83
CA CYS A 101 -10.86 -1.59 -5.86
C CYS A 101 -11.96 -0.75 -6.52
#